data_AF-A0ABF7RGQ3-F1
#
_entry.id   AF-A0ABF7RGQ3-F1
#
_cell.length_a   1.000
_cell.length_b   1.000
_cell.length_c   1.000
_cell.angle_alpha   90.00
_cell.angle_beta   90.00
_cell.angle_gamma   90.00
#
_symmetry.space_group_name_H-M   'P 1'
#
loop_
_entity.id
_entity.type
_entity.pdbx_description
1 polymer ?
#
loop_
_entity_poly.entity_id
_entity_poly.type
_entity_poly.pdbx_seq_one_letter_code
_entity_poly.pdbx_strand_id
1 'polypeptide(L)'
;MGNPDRLATDVGPVIDSEARDNIAGHIDAMRAKGRRVHQAPVPAACAHGTFVPPTVIELDSLSDLTREIFGPVLHVVRWKRTAKDTDGAGLTRLIEQINGTGYGLTLGIHTRIDETIAHIVERAHVGNLYVNRNIVGAVVGVQPFGGEGLSGTGPKAGGPLYLLRLLSTCPQDAMRAALALTAGAGTDIETDERRALLAPFDALHDWARKQSPELAAQCDRLAAATATGAVLTLPGPTGERNTYMLLPRDAVLCVAADPADWLRQLAAVLAVGSAAVVQENPAIAEVLRVLPPAVQSRVRVVASLEDAAFDAVLHHGDSDHLRALCEGLARRAGPIVGVQGLPYGGQGLALERLLIERSLSVNTAAAGGNASLMTIG
;
A
#
# COMPACT_ATOMS: atom_id res chain seq x y z
N MET A 1 -25.20 -22.41 -8.76
CA MET A 1 -25.14 -21.33 -9.76
C MET A 1 -26.51 -21.15 -10.39
N GLY A 2 -26.95 -19.92 -10.59
CA GLY A 2 -28.27 -19.62 -11.16
C GLY A 2 -28.69 -18.17 -10.97
N ASN A 3 -29.99 -17.90 -11.07
CA ASN A 3 -30.54 -16.57 -10.80
C ASN A 3 -30.38 -16.22 -9.30
N PRO A 4 -29.75 -15.08 -8.96
CA PRO A 4 -29.52 -14.67 -7.57
C PRO A 4 -30.81 -14.28 -6.81
N ASP A 5 -31.97 -14.25 -7.47
CA ASP A 5 -33.28 -14.09 -6.80
C ASP A 5 -33.70 -15.31 -5.95
N ARG A 6 -32.96 -16.42 -6.02
CA ARG A 6 -33.18 -17.62 -5.21
C ARG A 6 -32.14 -17.72 -4.11
N LEU A 7 -32.60 -17.93 -2.87
CA LEU A 7 -31.73 -18.16 -1.71
C LEU A 7 -30.76 -19.34 -1.89
N ALA A 8 -31.16 -20.37 -2.66
CA ALA A 8 -30.32 -21.53 -2.95
C ALA A 8 -29.22 -21.27 -4.01
N THR A 9 -29.11 -20.05 -4.55
CA THR A 9 -28.08 -19.69 -5.52
C THR A 9 -26.83 -19.17 -4.82
N ASP A 10 -25.74 -19.95 -4.85
CA ASP A 10 -24.44 -19.50 -4.29
C ASP A 10 -23.66 -18.56 -5.22
N VAL A 11 -23.83 -18.72 -6.54
CA VAL A 11 -23.04 -18.01 -7.57
C VAL A 11 -23.99 -17.52 -8.67
N GLY A 12 -24.04 -16.19 -8.85
CA GLY A 12 -24.83 -15.52 -9.88
C GLY A 12 -24.15 -15.42 -11.25
N PRO A 13 -24.75 -14.68 -12.21
CA PRO A 13 -24.13 -14.38 -13.49
C PRO A 13 -22.97 -13.38 -13.37
N VAL A 14 -22.10 -13.33 -14.38
CA VAL A 14 -21.21 -12.19 -14.60
C VAL A 14 -22.01 -11.04 -15.23
N ILE A 15 -21.49 -9.82 -15.16
CA ILE A 15 -22.28 -8.60 -15.41
C ILE A 15 -22.86 -8.52 -16.83
N ASP A 16 -22.12 -8.94 -17.85
CA ASP A 16 -22.54 -8.87 -19.25
C ASP A 16 -21.82 -9.91 -20.14
N SER A 17 -22.13 -9.87 -21.44
CA SER A 17 -21.55 -10.78 -22.44
C SER A 17 -20.07 -10.51 -22.70
N GLU A 18 -19.62 -9.25 -22.63
CA GLU A 18 -18.23 -8.91 -22.84
C GLU A 18 -17.35 -9.49 -21.72
N ALA A 19 -17.76 -9.32 -20.46
CA ALA A 19 -17.11 -9.94 -19.32
C ALA A 19 -17.09 -11.47 -19.47
N ARG A 20 -18.22 -12.09 -19.80
CA ARG A 20 -18.30 -13.55 -20.02
C ARG A 20 -17.30 -14.01 -21.08
N ASP A 21 -17.28 -13.35 -22.24
CA ASP A 21 -16.47 -13.75 -23.38
C ASP A 21 -14.97 -13.51 -23.11
N ASN A 22 -14.63 -12.41 -22.43
CA ASN A 22 -13.27 -12.13 -21.98
C ASN A 22 -12.75 -13.18 -20.98
N ILE A 23 -13.59 -13.62 -20.03
CA ILE A 23 -13.22 -14.66 -19.07
C ILE A 23 -13.13 -16.02 -19.75
N ALA A 24 -14.11 -16.38 -20.59
CA ALA A 24 -14.11 -17.64 -21.34
C ALA A 24 -12.89 -17.75 -22.25
N GLY A 25 -12.54 -16.68 -22.97
CA GLY A 25 -11.35 -16.62 -23.81
C GLY A 25 -10.06 -16.85 -23.04
N HIS A 26 -9.94 -16.33 -21.81
CA HIS A 26 -8.80 -16.64 -20.93
C HIS A 26 -8.73 -18.12 -20.54
N ILE A 27 -9.87 -18.71 -20.18
CA ILE A 27 -9.95 -20.12 -19.81
C ILE A 27 -9.53 -21.01 -20.99
N ASP A 28 -10.02 -20.72 -22.20
CA ASP A 28 -9.67 -21.48 -23.40
C ASP A 28 -8.21 -21.27 -23.81
N ALA A 29 -7.67 -20.06 -23.66
CA ALA A 29 -6.25 -19.80 -23.85
C ALA A 29 -5.37 -20.62 -22.88
N MET A 30 -5.78 -20.75 -21.62
CA MET A 30 -5.07 -21.59 -20.65
C MET A 30 -5.17 -23.08 -20.97
N ARG A 31 -6.34 -23.56 -21.43
CA ARG A 31 -6.48 -24.95 -21.94
C ARG A 31 -5.57 -25.20 -23.14
N ALA A 32 -5.54 -24.28 -24.10
CA ALA A 32 -4.71 -24.38 -25.29
C ALA A 32 -3.20 -24.40 -24.96
N LYS A 33 -2.80 -23.72 -23.88
CA LYS A 33 -1.44 -23.78 -23.30
C LYS A 33 -1.16 -25.09 -22.54
N GLY A 34 -2.09 -26.03 -22.48
CA GLY A 34 -1.95 -27.31 -21.78
C GLY A 34 -2.14 -27.22 -20.26
N ARG A 35 -2.69 -26.12 -19.73
CA ARG A 35 -2.99 -26.00 -18.29
C ARG A 35 -4.16 -26.91 -17.91
N ARG A 36 -4.10 -27.46 -16.69
CA ARG A 36 -5.22 -28.24 -16.13
C ARG A 36 -6.33 -27.29 -15.72
N VAL A 37 -7.51 -27.49 -16.30
CA VAL A 37 -8.69 -26.65 -16.07
C VAL A 37 -9.85 -27.52 -15.59
N HIS A 38 -10.35 -27.21 -14.39
CA HIS A 38 -11.52 -27.87 -13.80
C HIS A 38 -12.67 -26.87 -13.73
N GLN A 39 -13.85 -27.25 -14.19
CA GLN A 39 -15.04 -26.40 -14.15
C GLN A 39 -16.20 -27.14 -13.49
N ALA A 40 -17.00 -26.41 -12.73
CA ALA A 40 -18.29 -26.91 -12.26
C ALA A 40 -19.25 -27.13 -13.44
N PRO A 41 -20.18 -28.10 -13.35
CA PRO A 41 -21.26 -28.24 -14.33
C PRO A 41 -22.09 -26.96 -14.44
N VAL A 42 -22.52 -26.62 -15.65
CA VAL A 42 -23.40 -25.47 -15.90
C VAL A 42 -24.86 -25.96 -15.93
N PRO A 43 -25.72 -25.55 -14.98
CA PRO A 43 -27.12 -25.93 -14.99
C PRO A 43 -27.89 -25.34 -16.18
N ALA A 44 -28.91 -26.04 -16.69
CA ALA A 44 -29.77 -25.55 -17.78
C ALA A 44 -30.43 -24.20 -17.47
N ALA A 45 -30.69 -23.90 -16.19
CA ALA A 45 -31.22 -22.61 -15.75
C ALA A 45 -30.31 -21.42 -16.08
N CYS A 46 -29.03 -21.65 -16.40
CA CYS A 46 -28.08 -20.62 -16.80
C CYS A 46 -28.15 -20.28 -18.31
N ALA A 47 -29.00 -20.95 -19.09
CA ALA A 47 -29.05 -20.80 -20.55
C ALA A 47 -29.43 -19.38 -21.04
N HIS A 48 -30.19 -18.64 -20.23
CA HIS A 48 -30.73 -17.32 -20.60
C HIS A 48 -30.04 -16.16 -19.86
N GLY A 49 -28.75 -16.29 -19.57
CA GLY A 49 -27.96 -15.22 -18.96
C GLY A 49 -26.46 -15.34 -19.25
N THR A 50 -25.68 -14.45 -18.65
CA THR A 50 -24.23 -14.34 -18.82
C THR A 50 -23.53 -15.08 -17.70
N PHE A 51 -23.37 -16.39 -17.84
CA PHE A 51 -22.75 -17.23 -16.81
C PHE A 51 -21.36 -17.72 -17.22
N VAL A 52 -20.46 -17.77 -16.25
CA VAL A 52 -19.18 -18.46 -16.33
C VAL A 52 -19.14 -19.44 -15.17
N PRO A 53 -18.91 -20.75 -15.39
CA PRO A 53 -18.82 -21.68 -14.27
C PRO A 53 -17.59 -21.39 -13.42
N PRO A 54 -17.68 -21.56 -12.08
CA PRO A 54 -16.50 -21.58 -11.23
C PRO A 54 -15.43 -22.50 -11.81
N THR A 55 -14.25 -21.94 -12.02
CA THR A 55 -13.15 -22.56 -12.75
C THR A 55 -11.90 -22.56 -11.89
N VAL A 56 -11.19 -23.69 -11.83
CA VAL A 56 -9.86 -23.79 -11.22
C VAL A 56 -8.83 -24.11 -12.30
N ILE A 57 -7.77 -23.32 -12.37
CA ILE A 57 -6.68 -23.47 -13.33
C ILE A 57 -5.37 -23.67 -12.59
N GLU A 58 -4.67 -24.76 -12.87
CA GLU A 58 -3.33 -24.98 -12.33
C GLU A 58 -2.28 -24.31 -13.21
N LEU A 59 -1.39 -23.54 -12.59
CA LEU A 59 -0.31 -22.81 -13.23
C LEU A 59 1.05 -23.34 -12.78
N ASP A 60 2.03 -23.32 -13.68
CA ASP A 60 3.41 -23.65 -13.32
C ASP A 60 4.11 -22.49 -12.61
N SER A 61 3.77 -21.26 -13.00
CA SER A 61 4.36 -20.03 -12.48
C SER A 61 3.30 -18.94 -12.37
N LEU A 62 3.44 -18.07 -11.37
CA LEU A 62 2.60 -16.88 -11.23
C LEU A 62 2.71 -15.94 -12.45
N SER A 63 3.87 -15.93 -13.11
CA SER A 63 4.13 -15.13 -14.32
C SER A 63 3.23 -15.49 -15.52
N ASP A 64 2.52 -16.62 -15.48
CA ASP A 64 1.54 -16.97 -16.50
C ASP A 64 0.31 -16.05 -16.47
N LEU A 65 0.11 -15.33 -15.37
CA LEU A 65 -0.90 -14.29 -15.22
C LEU A 65 -0.31 -12.92 -15.55
N THR A 66 -0.74 -12.35 -16.67
CA THR A 66 -0.27 -11.04 -17.14
C THR A 66 -1.26 -9.91 -16.90
N ARG A 67 -2.50 -10.24 -16.51
CA ARG A 67 -3.57 -9.28 -16.22
C ARG A 67 -4.59 -9.88 -15.25
N GLU A 68 -5.38 -9.01 -14.65
CA GLU A 68 -6.53 -9.41 -13.85
C GLU A 68 -7.62 -10.06 -14.73
N ILE A 69 -8.22 -11.14 -14.20
CA ILE A 69 -9.38 -11.82 -14.80
C ILE A 69 -10.53 -11.70 -13.81
N PHE A 70 -11.40 -10.71 -14.04
CA PHE A 70 -12.48 -10.34 -13.13
C PHE A 70 -13.69 -11.29 -13.26
N GLY A 71 -13.52 -12.53 -12.80
CA GLY A 71 -14.51 -13.59 -12.92
C GLY A 71 -14.29 -14.75 -11.95
N PRO A 72 -15.14 -15.79 -11.97
CA PRO A 72 -15.06 -16.92 -11.05
C PRO A 72 -13.96 -17.92 -11.47
N VAL A 73 -12.73 -17.45 -11.61
CA VAL A 73 -11.56 -18.23 -12.03
C VAL A 73 -10.48 -18.16 -10.95
N LEU A 74 -10.22 -19.29 -10.30
CA LEU A 74 -9.16 -19.45 -9.30
C LEU A 74 -7.92 -20.07 -9.96
N HIS A 75 -6.77 -19.41 -9.83
CA HIS A 75 -5.49 -19.97 -10.23
C HIS A 75 -4.77 -20.60 -9.04
N VAL A 76 -4.15 -21.75 -9.27
CA VAL A 76 -3.38 -22.49 -8.24
C VAL A 76 -1.95 -22.65 -8.72
N VAL A 77 -1.02 -22.03 -7.98
CA VAL A 77 0.43 -22.19 -8.16
C VAL A 77 0.97 -22.98 -6.98
N ARG A 78 1.91 -23.90 -7.23
CA ARG A 78 2.58 -24.67 -6.17
C ARG A 78 3.98 -24.11 -5.97
N TRP A 79 4.39 -23.99 -4.72
CA TRP A 79 5.75 -23.62 -4.33
C TRP A 79 6.28 -24.61 -3.29
N LYS A 80 7.60 -24.64 -3.10
CA LYS A 80 8.25 -25.57 -2.16
C LYS A 80 8.83 -24.81 -0.97
N ARG A 81 8.41 -25.18 0.24
CA ARG A 81 9.16 -24.95 1.48
C ARG A 81 10.21 -26.07 1.56
N THR A 82 11.49 -25.80 1.33
CA THR A 82 12.51 -26.87 1.29
C THR A 82 13.09 -27.15 2.67
N ALA A 83 13.55 -28.37 2.96
CA ALA A 83 14.19 -28.69 4.24
C ALA A 83 15.56 -27.99 4.44
N LYS A 84 16.15 -27.48 3.34
CA LYS A 84 17.35 -26.61 3.35
C LYS A 84 17.01 -25.12 3.39
N ASP A 85 15.73 -24.79 3.50
CA ASP A 85 15.20 -23.43 3.54
C ASP A 85 15.25 -22.91 4.98
N THR A 86 16.45 -22.93 5.58
CA THR A 86 16.68 -22.46 6.95
C THR A 86 16.25 -21.01 7.14
N ASP A 87 16.15 -20.25 6.04
CA ASP A 87 15.94 -18.80 6.06
C ASP A 87 14.65 -18.35 5.32
N GLY A 88 13.76 -19.29 4.95
CA GLY A 88 12.49 -18.91 4.30
C GLY A 88 12.60 -18.47 2.84
N ALA A 89 13.74 -18.64 2.17
CA ALA A 89 14.01 -18.23 0.79
C ALA A 89 12.97 -18.71 -0.24
N GLY A 90 12.39 -19.91 -0.08
CA GLY A 90 11.30 -20.38 -0.95
C GLY A 90 10.04 -19.51 -0.85
N LEU A 91 9.67 -19.15 0.37
CA LEU A 91 8.53 -18.26 0.67
C LEU A 91 8.85 -16.82 0.26
N THR A 92 10.07 -16.34 0.54
CA THR A 92 10.53 -15.01 0.13
C THR A 92 10.42 -14.81 -1.38
N ARG A 93 10.90 -15.77 -2.18
CA ARG A 93 10.75 -15.70 -3.65
C ARG A 93 9.30 -15.66 -4.11
N LEU A 94 8.40 -16.37 -3.44
CA LEU A 94 6.98 -16.31 -3.77
C LEU A 94 6.39 -14.93 -3.45
N ILE A 95 6.75 -14.34 -2.30
CA ILE A 95 6.32 -12.98 -1.94
C ILE A 95 6.85 -11.96 -2.96
N GLU A 96 8.12 -12.09 -3.36
CA GLU A 96 8.72 -11.25 -4.41
C GLU A 96 7.99 -11.39 -5.75
N GLN A 97 7.60 -12.61 -6.14
CA GLN A 97 6.78 -12.83 -7.33
C GLN A 97 5.40 -12.16 -7.22
N ILE A 98 4.75 -12.23 -6.05
CA ILE A 98 3.47 -11.58 -5.79
C ILE A 98 3.61 -10.06 -5.89
N ASN A 99 4.58 -9.48 -5.19
CA ASN A 99 4.88 -8.05 -5.26
C ASN A 99 5.23 -7.61 -6.70
N GLY A 100 5.95 -8.46 -7.44
CA GLY A 100 6.35 -8.23 -8.83
C GLY A 100 5.19 -8.17 -9.83
N THR A 101 3.96 -8.56 -9.44
CA THR A 101 2.76 -8.35 -10.27
C THR A 101 2.41 -6.86 -10.40
N GLY A 102 2.95 -6.01 -9.52
CA GLY A 102 2.64 -4.59 -9.43
C GLY A 102 1.32 -4.26 -8.75
N TYR A 103 0.48 -5.26 -8.47
CA TYR A 103 -0.75 -5.11 -7.68
C TYR A 103 -0.48 -5.34 -6.19
N GLY A 104 -1.36 -4.80 -5.35
CA GLY A 104 -1.21 -4.84 -3.89
C GLY A 104 -2.52 -4.59 -3.14
N LEU A 105 -3.62 -5.24 -3.53
CA LEU A 105 -4.94 -5.02 -2.92
C LEU A 105 -5.20 -5.88 -1.67
N THR A 106 -5.38 -7.19 -1.84
CA THR A 106 -5.68 -8.13 -0.74
C THR A 106 -4.75 -9.34 -0.76
N LEU A 107 -4.33 -9.81 0.41
CA LEU A 107 -3.53 -11.04 0.57
C LEU A 107 -4.05 -11.88 1.73
N GLY A 108 -4.24 -13.18 1.49
CA GLY A 108 -4.65 -14.16 2.48
C GLY A 108 -3.49 -15.04 2.92
N ILE A 109 -3.38 -15.28 4.22
CA ILE A 109 -2.37 -16.13 4.82
C ILE A 109 -3.09 -17.20 5.66
N HIS A 110 -2.89 -18.47 5.34
CA HIS A 110 -3.40 -19.58 6.15
C HIS A 110 -2.23 -20.36 6.76
N THR A 111 -1.95 -20.11 8.04
CA THR A 111 -0.90 -20.78 8.80
C THR A 111 -1.14 -20.65 10.30
N ARG A 112 -0.62 -21.59 11.08
CA ARG A 112 -0.59 -21.56 12.55
C ARG A 112 0.77 -21.15 13.12
N ILE A 113 1.71 -20.76 12.25
CA ILE A 113 3.10 -20.47 12.61
C ILE A 113 3.30 -18.96 12.59
N ASP A 114 3.48 -18.35 13.76
CA ASP A 114 3.62 -16.90 13.92
C ASP A 114 4.80 -16.34 13.13
N GLU A 115 5.94 -17.03 13.14
CA GLU A 115 7.13 -16.65 12.35
C GLU A 115 6.82 -16.56 10.85
N THR A 116 5.97 -17.44 10.32
CA THR A 116 5.55 -17.39 8.91
C THR A 116 4.63 -16.19 8.64
N ILE A 117 3.75 -15.86 9.59
CA ILE A 117 2.88 -14.68 9.47
C ILE A 117 3.73 -13.42 9.44
N ALA A 118 4.64 -13.26 10.41
CA ALA A 118 5.55 -12.11 10.49
C ALA A 118 6.39 -11.97 9.22
N HIS A 119 7.00 -13.07 8.76
CA HIS A 119 7.82 -13.09 7.55
C HIS A 119 7.07 -12.56 6.31
N ILE A 120 5.81 -12.94 6.15
CA ILE A 120 4.97 -12.48 5.04
C ILE A 120 4.53 -11.02 5.24
N VAL A 121 4.02 -10.66 6.42
CA VAL A 121 3.49 -9.31 6.71
C VAL A 121 4.56 -8.24 6.52
N GLU A 122 5.80 -8.52 6.91
CA GLU A 122 6.94 -7.60 6.75
C GLU A 122 7.33 -7.35 5.29
N ARG A 123 7.11 -8.32 4.40
CA ARG A 123 7.64 -8.30 3.02
C ARG A 123 6.57 -8.10 1.96
N ALA A 124 5.30 -8.36 2.26
CA ALA A 124 4.21 -8.21 1.31
C ALA A 124 3.90 -6.74 1.05
N HIS A 125 3.86 -6.35 -0.21
CA HIS A 125 3.44 -5.01 -0.65
C HIS A 125 1.94 -5.04 -0.97
N VAL A 126 1.13 -5.16 0.09
CA VAL A 126 -0.33 -5.29 -0.01
C VAL A 126 -1.03 -4.43 1.04
N GLY A 127 -2.09 -3.74 0.62
CA GLY A 127 -2.86 -2.86 1.48
C GLY A 127 -3.72 -3.58 2.52
N ASN A 128 -4.34 -4.73 2.20
CA ASN A 128 -5.20 -5.48 3.12
C ASN A 128 -4.72 -6.93 3.27
N LEU A 129 -4.23 -7.30 4.45
CA LEU A 129 -3.79 -8.64 4.81
C LEU A 129 -4.81 -9.33 5.73
N TYR A 130 -5.03 -10.61 5.48
CA TYR A 130 -6.00 -11.43 6.18
C TYR A 130 -5.37 -12.75 6.62
N VAL A 131 -5.38 -13.04 7.91
CA VAL A 131 -4.77 -14.24 8.48
C VAL A 131 -5.85 -15.19 8.97
N ASN A 132 -5.84 -16.42 8.44
CA ASN A 132 -6.74 -17.52 8.78
C ASN A 132 -8.24 -17.20 8.58
N ARG A 133 -8.55 -16.46 7.52
CA ARG A 133 -9.91 -16.07 7.11
C ARG A 133 -9.96 -15.78 5.60
N ASN A 134 -11.14 -15.53 5.07
CA ASN A 134 -11.30 -15.05 3.69
C ASN A 134 -10.69 -13.65 3.49
N ILE A 135 -10.51 -13.27 2.22
CA ILE A 135 -9.87 -11.99 1.81
C ILE A 135 -10.89 -10.96 1.27
N VAL A 136 -12.18 -11.18 1.52
CA VAL A 136 -13.29 -10.37 0.98
C VAL A 136 -14.14 -9.81 2.12
N GLY A 137 -14.99 -8.83 1.81
CA GLY A 137 -15.94 -8.28 2.79
C GLY A 137 -15.28 -7.43 3.86
N ALA A 138 -14.33 -6.57 3.47
CA ALA A 138 -13.74 -5.58 4.35
C ALA A 138 -14.83 -4.67 4.96
N VAL A 139 -14.80 -4.51 6.28
CA VAL A 139 -15.78 -3.74 7.04
C VAL A 139 -15.24 -2.33 7.30
N VAL A 140 -16.06 -1.33 6.99
CA VAL A 140 -15.74 0.10 7.19
C VAL A 140 -15.36 0.35 8.65
N GLY A 141 -14.26 1.06 8.87
CA GLY A 141 -13.75 1.37 10.22
C GLY A 141 -13.04 0.22 10.94
N VAL A 142 -13.09 -1.02 10.40
CA VAL A 142 -12.45 -2.21 11.01
C VAL A 142 -11.32 -2.74 10.13
N GLN A 143 -11.56 -2.88 8.83
CA GLN A 143 -10.51 -3.13 7.83
C GLN A 143 -10.57 -2.05 6.74
N PRO A 144 -10.07 -0.82 7.00
CA PRO A 144 -9.94 0.19 5.97
C PRO A 144 -9.40 -0.41 4.66
N PHE A 145 -10.09 -0.14 3.55
CA PHE A 145 -9.91 -0.90 2.32
C PHE A 145 -9.26 -0.06 1.22
N GLY A 146 -8.24 -0.62 0.59
CA GLY A 146 -7.50 0.02 -0.50
C GLY A 146 -6.11 -0.59 -0.62
N GLY A 147 -5.57 -0.61 -1.83
CA GLY A 147 -4.28 -1.24 -2.13
C GLY A 147 -3.14 -0.24 -2.34
N GLU A 148 -2.01 -0.78 -2.76
CA GLU A 148 -0.86 -0.04 -3.25
C GLU A 148 -0.49 -0.47 -4.69
N GLY A 149 0.43 0.27 -5.32
CA GLY A 149 0.83 0.01 -6.70
C GLY A 149 -0.32 0.20 -7.71
N LEU A 150 -0.50 -0.77 -8.61
CA LEU A 150 -1.56 -0.79 -9.62
C LEU A 150 -2.96 -0.88 -9.01
N SER A 151 -3.07 -1.23 -7.72
CA SER A 151 -4.36 -1.38 -7.04
C SER A 151 -4.96 -0.08 -6.51
N GLY A 152 -4.21 1.04 -6.51
CA GLY A 152 -4.77 2.34 -6.16
C GLY A 152 -3.75 3.31 -5.57
N THR A 153 -4.17 4.57 -5.48
CA THR A 153 -3.35 5.67 -4.96
C THR A 153 -3.43 5.82 -3.44
N GLY A 154 -4.47 5.27 -2.82
CA GLY A 154 -4.95 5.69 -1.50
C GLY A 154 -5.52 7.11 -1.51
N PRO A 155 -5.99 7.61 -0.34
CA PRO A 155 -6.11 6.91 0.94
C PRO A 155 -7.17 5.80 0.93
N LYS A 156 -7.16 4.93 1.94
CA LYS A 156 -8.11 3.80 2.08
C LYS A 156 -9.53 4.29 2.33
N ALA A 157 -10.47 3.73 1.58
CA ALA A 157 -11.90 3.93 1.84
C ALA A 157 -12.28 3.32 3.20
N GLY A 158 -13.12 4.04 3.95
CA GLY A 158 -13.50 3.65 5.31
C GLY A 158 -12.37 3.72 6.34
N GLY A 159 -11.24 4.36 5.99
CA GLY A 159 -10.12 4.65 6.88
C GLY A 159 -10.11 6.11 7.37
N PRO A 160 -9.27 6.41 8.38
CA PRO A 160 -9.24 7.73 9.03
C PRO A 160 -8.74 8.86 8.12
N LEU A 161 -8.00 8.55 7.07
CA LEU A 161 -7.37 9.55 6.19
C LEU A 161 -8.23 9.94 4.98
N TYR A 162 -9.31 9.21 4.71
CA TYR A 162 -10.06 9.36 3.46
C TYR A 162 -10.65 10.75 3.29
N LEU A 163 -11.29 11.29 4.34
CA LEU A 163 -11.93 12.60 4.29
C LEU A 163 -10.91 13.74 4.21
N LEU A 164 -9.70 13.56 4.75
CA LEU A 164 -8.64 14.56 4.70
C LEU A 164 -8.23 14.88 3.26
N ARG A 165 -8.30 13.88 2.37
CA ARG A 165 -8.02 14.04 0.94
C ARG A 165 -9.03 14.94 0.22
N LEU A 166 -10.25 15.07 0.76
CA LEU A 166 -11.35 15.83 0.19
C LEU A 166 -11.38 17.29 0.65
N LEU A 167 -10.50 17.67 1.59
CA LEU A 167 -10.36 19.06 2.03
C LEU A 167 -9.50 19.84 1.04
N SER A 168 -9.95 21.05 0.69
CA SER A 168 -9.13 22.02 -0.05
C SER A 168 -7.95 22.52 0.79
N THR A 169 -8.12 22.57 2.12
CA THR A 169 -7.09 22.89 3.09
C THR A 169 -7.24 21.95 4.27
N CYS A 170 -6.24 21.09 4.48
CA CYS A 170 -6.22 20.13 5.57
C CYS A 170 -5.51 20.74 6.80
N PRO A 171 -6.13 20.74 7.99
CA PRO A 171 -5.45 21.16 9.22
C PRO A 171 -4.21 20.30 9.46
N GLN A 172 -3.13 20.93 9.95
CA GLN A 172 -1.84 20.27 10.05
C GLN A 172 -1.82 19.08 11.03
N ASP A 173 -2.62 19.14 12.08
CA ASP A 173 -2.77 18.10 13.09
C ASP A 173 -3.87 17.07 12.75
N ALA A 174 -4.58 17.24 11.63
CA ALA A 174 -5.77 16.45 11.30
C ALA A 174 -5.48 14.95 11.19
N MET A 175 -4.31 14.56 10.66
CA MET A 175 -3.91 13.16 10.59
C MET A 175 -3.80 12.54 12.00
N ARG A 176 -3.08 13.19 12.92
CA ARG A 176 -2.94 12.67 14.30
C ARG A 176 -4.26 12.67 15.05
N ALA A 177 -5.08 13.70 14.87
CA ALA A 177 -6.41 13.77 15.46
C ALA A 177 -7.31 12.62 14.95
N ALA A 178 -7.31 12.36 13.64
CA ALA A 178 -8.08 11.27 13.05
C ALA A 178 -7.64 9.89 13.58
N LEU A 179 -6.32 9.66 13.71
CA LEU A 179 -5.79 8.42 14.29
C LEU A 179 -6.18 8.26 15.76
N ALA A 180 -6.09 9.33 16.56
CA ALA A 180 -6.47 9.30 17.97
C ALA A 180 -7.96 8.97 18.19
N LEU A 181 -8.84 9.43 17.29
CA LEU A 181 -10.28 9.11 17.32
C LEU A 181 -10.59 7.66 16.89
N THR A 182 -9.69 7.04 16.13
CA THR A 182 -9.89 5.70 15.56
C THR A 182 -9.22 4.60 16.40
N ALA A 183 -8.18 4.96 17.15
CA ALA A 183 -7.40 4.05 17.97
C ALA A 183 -8.26 3.34 19.03
N GLY A 184 -8.25 2.01 19.01
CA GLY A 184 -8.76 1.18 20.08
C GLY A 184 -7.77 1.08 21.25
N ALA A 185 -8.22 0.45 22.34
CA ALA A 185 -7.40 0.20 23.52
C ALA A 185 -6.13 -0.61 23.18
N GLY A 186 -5.02 -0.30 23.86
CA GLY A 186 -3.74 -1.00 23.69
C GLY A 186 -2.94 -0.59 22.45
N THR A 187 -3.29 0.53 21.82
CA THR A 187 -2.52 1.14 20.74
C THR A 187 -1.20 1.70 21.28
N ASP A 188 -0.08 1.36 20.64
CA ASP A 188 1.23 1.98 20.87
C ASP A 188 1.66 2.69 19.58
N ILE A 189 2.04 3.97 19.73
CA ILE A 189 2.46 4.81 18.62
C ILE A 189 3.94 5.16 18.67
N GLU A 190 4.68 4.81 19.72
CA GLU A 190 6.11 5.17 19.90
C GLU A 190 7.01 3.94 19.96
N THR A 191 7.02 3.17 18.86
CA THR A 191 7.82 1.95 18.73
C THR A 191 9.29 2.20 18.35
N ASP A 192 10.14 1.18 18.51
CA ASP A 192 11.54 1.24 18.05
C ASP A 192 11.64 1.40 16.53
N GLU A 193 10.72 0.79 15.77
CA GLU A 193 10.66 0.94 14.32
C GLU A 193 10.38 2.39 13.92
N ARG A 194 9.45 3.06 14.61
CA ARG A 194 9.18 4.49 14.39
C ARG A 194 10.40 5.35 14.69
N ARG A 195 11.11 5.09 15.80
CA ARG A 195 12.36 5.81 16.12
C ARG A 195 13.41 5.62 15.01
N ALA A 196 13.56 4.40 14.50
CA ALA A 196 14.49 4.11 13.41
C ALA A 196 14.10 4.82 12.11
N LEU A 197 12.79 4.91 11.79
CA LEU A 197 12.28 5.66 10.64
C LEU A 197 12.56 7.16 10.74
N LEU A 198 12.46 7.74 11.94
CA LEU A 198 12.63 9.17 12.17
C LEU A 198 14.08 9.63 12.40
N ALA A 199 15.03 8.72 12.63
CA ALA A 199 16.43 9.09 12.89
C ALA A 199 17.07 10.02 11.83
N PRO A 200 16.85 9.84 10.50
CA PRO A 200 17.30 10.81 9.50
C PRO A 200 16.64 12.18 9.62
N PHE A 201 15.34 12.23 9.97
CA PHE A 201 14.61 13.47 10.18
C PHE A 201 15.14 14.22 11.41
N ASP A 202 15.38 13.52 12.51
CA ASP A 202 15.97 14.10 13.73
C ASP A 202 17.35 14.70 13.43
N ALA A 203 18.18 14.00 12.64
CA ALA A 203 19.48 14.51 12.21
C ALA A 203 19.34 15.78 11.35
N LEU A 204 18.39 15.84 10.41
CA LEU A 204 18.09 17.06 9.64
C LEU A 204 17.62 18.19 10.55
N HIS A 205 16.76 17.88 11.52
CA HIS A 205 16.21 18.85 12.45
C HIS A 205 17.31 19.50 13.31
N ASP A 206 18.22 18.70 13.87
CA ASP A 206 19.35 19.20 14.66
C ASP A 206 20.35 20.01 13.83
N TRP A 207 20.54 19.65 12.56
CA TRP A 207 21.31 20.46 11.61
C TRP A 207 20.60 21.79 11.33
N ALA A 208 19.29 21.76 11.07
CA ALA A 208 18.48 22.93 10.75
C ALA A 208 18.50 23.96 11.90
N ARG A 209 18.41 23.52 13.16
CA ARG A 209 18.51 24.40 14.34
C ARG A 209 19.78 25.23 14.39
N LYS A 210 20.87 24.75 13.79
CA LYS A 210 22.18 25.43 13.76
C LYS A 210 22.37 26.29 12.52
N GLN A 211 21.76 25.91 11.39
CA GLN A 211 22.06 26.49 10.08
C GLN A 211 20.92 27.33 9.49
N SER A 212 19.66 27.03 9.81
CA SER A 212 18.49 27.67 9.22
C SER A 212 17.30 27.69 10.20
N PRO A 213 17.03 28.84 10.86
CA PRO A 213 15.89 28.98 11.76
C PRO A 213 14.53 28.69 11.08
N GLU A 214 14.42 29.02 9.80
CA GLU A 214 13.19 28.78 9.03
C GLU A 214 12.94 27.29 8.81
N LEU A 215 13.98 26.54 8.41
CA LEU A 215 13.88 25.09 8.26
C LEU A 215 13.64 24.40 9.60
N ALA A 216 14.27 24.87 10.68
CA ALA A 216 14.06 24.35 12.02
C ALA A 216 12.59 24.49 12.45
N ALA A 217 11.99 25.67 12.25
CA ALA A 217 10.58 25.89 12.55
C ALA A 217 9.65 25.01 11.70
N GLN A 218 10.02 24.71 10.46
CA GLN A 218 9.30 23.74 9.65
C GLN A 218 9.43 22.32 10.21
N CYS A 219 10.64 21.90 10.60
CA CYS A 219 10.84 20.60 11.23
C CYS A 219 10.05 20.46 12.53
N ASP A 220 9.96 21.48 13.38
CA ASP A 220 9.09 21.45 14.58
C ASP A 220 7.62 21.20 14.21
N ARG A 221 7.13 21.88 13.17
CA ARG A 221 5.76 21.70 12.65
C ARG A 221 5.53 20.29 12.08
N LEU A 222 6.52 19.74 11.36
CA LEU A 222 6.45 18.39 10.79
C LEU A 222 6.53 17.31 11.88
N ALA A 223 7.37 17.50 12.89
CA ALA A 223 7.48 16.60 14.04
C ALA A 223 6.16 16.51 14.82
N ALA A 224 5.46 17.65 14.97
CA ALA A 224 4.14 17.68 15.60
C ALA A 224 3.07 16.92 14.79
N ALA A 225 3.19 16.93 13.45
CA ALA A 225 2.19 16.36 12.53
C ALA A 225 2.42 14.90 12.14
N THR A 226 3.67 14.41 12.12
CA THR A 226 3.99 13.07 11.60
C THR A 226 3.39 11.93 12.43
N ALA A 227 2.88 10.93 11.72
CA ALA A 227 2.34 9.68 12.28
C ALA A 227 2.93 8.43 11.60
N THR A 228 4.09 8.55 10.96
CA THR A 228 4.76 7.39 10.35
C THR A 228 5.08 6.30 11.36
N GLY A 229 4.95 5.04 10.97
CA GLY A 229 5.15 3.90 11.87
C GLY A 229 4.06 3.74 12.93
N ALA A 230 2.97 4.51 12.91
CA ALA A 230 1.86 4.32 13.84
C ALA A 230 1.20 2.96 13.60
N VAL A 231 0.94 2.21 14.69
CA VAL A 231 0.26 0.91 14.68
C VAL A 231 -0.94 0.98 15.62
N LEU A 232 -2.14 1.03 15.05
CA LEU A 232 -3.40 1.11 15.79
C LEU A 232 -4.08 -0.26 15.83
N THR A 233 -4.60 -0.65 16.99
CA THR A 233 -5.62 -1.71 17.03
C THR A 233 -6.98 -1.07 16.80
N LEU A 234 -7.73 -1.54 15.81
CA LEU A 234 -9.06 -1.03 15.48
C LEU A 234 -10.14 -1.82 16.26
N PRO A 235 -11.14 -1.14 16.84
CA PRO A 235 -12.30 -1.82 17.44
C PRO A 235 -12.98 -2.74 16.42
N GLY A 236 -13.33 -3.95 16.84
CA GLY A 236 -13.89 -4.97 15.95
C GLY A 236 -14.59 -6.09 16.72
N PRO A 237 -15.06 -7.13 16.01
CA PRO A 237 -15.73 -8.27 16.63
C PRO A 237 -14.76 -9.08 17.50
N THR A 238 -15.30 -9.81 18.48
CA THR A 238 -14.53 -10.79 19.23
C THR A 238 -14.09 -11.94 18.32
N GLY A 239 -12.97 -12.58 18.65
CA GLY A 239 -12.39 -13.65 17.81
C GLY A 239 -11.60 -13.12 16.62
N GLU A 240 -11.40 -11.81 16.56
CA GLU A 240 -10.66 -11.11 15.52
C GLU A 240 -9.78 -10.01 16.13
N ARG A 241 -8.59 -9.83 15.56
CA ARG A 241 -7.73 -8.67 15.85
C ARG A 241 -7.49 -7.92 14.56
N ASN A 242 -7.82 -6.63 14.57
CA ASN A 242 -7.66 -5.75 13.42
C ASN A 242 -6.62 -4.68 13.75
N THR A 243 -5.58 -4.61 12.93
CA THR A 243 -4.49 -3.67 13.08
C THR A 243 -4.41 -2.78 11.84
N TYR A 244 -4.18 -1.50 12.05
CA TYR A 244 -3.99 -0.49 11.03
C TYR A 244 -2.61 0.15 11.20
N MET A 245 -1.85 0.24 10.13
CA MET A 245 -0.47 0.72 10.15
C MET A 245 -0.28 1.85 9.13
N LEU A 246 0.53 2.83 9.49
CA LEU A 246 1.03 3.85 8.58
C LEU A 246 2.51 3.60 8.28
N LEU A 247 2.83 3.36 7.02
CA LEU A 247 4.19 3.10 6.55
C LEU A 247 4.65 4.22 5.60
N PRO A 248 5.95 4.53 5.53
CA PRO A 248 6.46 5.41 4.49
C PRO A 248 6.14 4.84 3.10
N ARG A 249 5.88 5.74 2.16
CA ARG A 249 6.13 5.45 0.73
C ARG A 249 7.61 5.20 0.50
N ASP A 250 7.96 4.42 -0.51
CA ASP A 250 9.36 4.02 -0.72
C ASP A 250 10.23 5.23 -1.12
N ALA A 251 9.77 6.01 -2.10
CA ALA A 251 10.58 7.04 -2.72
C ALA A 251 9.75 8.19 -3.29
N VAL A 252 10.01 9.39 -2.80
CA VAL A 252 9.31 10.62 -3.21
C VAL A 252 10.20 11.45 -4.14
N LEU A 253 9.72 11.74 -5.35
CA LEU A 253 10.39 12.67 -6.25
C LEU A 253 10.22 14.11 -5.76
N CYS A 254 11.33 14.78 -5.51
CA CYS A 254 11.41 16.18 -5.10
C CYS A 254 11.77 17.06 -6.32
N VAL A 255 10.78 17.80 -6.81
CA VAL A 255 10.94 18.76 -7.92
C VAL A 255 10.96 20.18 -7.34
N ALA A 256 12.15 20.75 -7.22
CA ALA A 256 12.37 22.13 -6.80
C ALA A 256 13.60 22.70 -7.50
N ALA A 257 13.53 23.97 -7.92
CA ALA A 257 14.65 24.64 -8.58
C ALA A 257 15.67 25.20 -7.57
N ASP A 258 15.17 25.74 -6.45
CA ASP A 258 15.97 26.38 -5.41
C ASP A 258 16.26 25.41 -4.24
N PRO A 259 17.48 25.45 -3.64
CA PRO A 259 17.83 24.56 -2.54
C PRO A 259 16.99 24.72 -1.27
N ALA A 260 16.45 25.91 -0.98
CA ALA A 260 15.61 26.10 0.19
C ALA A 260 14.30 25.32 0.02
N ASP A 261 13.62 25.42 -1.11
CA ASP A 261 12.40 24.66 -1.39
C ASP A 261 12.66 23.15 -1.46
N TRP A 262 13.81 22.74 -1.98
CA TRP A 262 14.23 21.34 -1.92
C TRP A 262 14.42 20.86 -0.47
N LEU A 263 15.05 21.66 0.40
CA LEU A 263 15.17 21.33 1.84
C LEU A 263 13.79 21.23 2.51
N ARG A 264 12.81 22.07 2.13
CA ARG A 264 11.42 21.97 2.62
C ARG A 264 10.77 20.64 2.22
N GLN A 265 10.97 20.20 0.97
CA GLN A 265 10.49 18.90 0.49
C GLN A 265 11.21 17.76 1.22
N LEU A 266 12.54 17.82 1.34
CA LEU A 266 13.35 16.82 2.02
C LEU A 266 12.90 16.65 3.47
N ALA A 267 12.66 17.74 4.20
CA ALA A 267 12.15 17.67 5.57
C ALA A 267 10.81 16.92 5.67
N ALA A 268 9.87 17.15 4.74
CA ALA A 268 8.59 16.42 4.72
C ALA A 268 8.75 14.94 4.37
N VAL A 269 9.64 14.62 3.42
CA VAL A 269 9.96 13.23 3.03
C VAL A 269 10.58 12.46 4.19
N LEU A 270 11.54 13.05 4.90
CA LEU A 270 12.16 12.42 6.06
C LEU A 270 11.20 12.34 7.25
N ALA A 271 10.31 13.32 7.43
CA ALA A 271 9.31 13.30 8.50
C ALA A 271 8.37 12.09 8.41
N VAL A 272 8.19 11.50 7.23
CA VAL A 272 7.45 10.25 7.05
C VAL A 272 8.35 9.01 6.95
N GLY A 273 9.67 9.15 6.94
CA GLY A 273 10.63 8.05 6.86
C GLY A 273 10.92 7.55 5.43
N SER A 274 10.47 8.27 4.41
CA SER A 274 10.67 7.92 3.00
C SER A 274 12.07 8.32 2.48
N ALA A 275 12.46 7.82 1.31
CA ALA A 275 13.62 8.32 0.57
C ALA A 275 13.25 9.46 -0.38
N ALA A 276 14.12 10.46 -0.53
CA ALA A 276 13.97 11.52 -1.50
C ALA A 276 14.69 11.15 -2.80
N VAL A 277 14.05 11.40 -3.94
CA VAL A 277 14.65 11.29 -5.27
C VAL A 277 14.74 12.69 -5.84
N VAL A 278 15.90 13.06 -6.36
CA VAL A 278 16.10 14.38 -6.97
C VAL A 278 16.89 14.23 -8.26
N GLN A 279 16.49 14.96 -9.30
CA GLN A 279 17.27 15.02 -10.53
C GLN A 279 18.55 15.84 -10.28
N GLU A 280 19.65 15.48 -10.93
CA GLU A 280 20.92 16.20 -10.84
C GLU A 280 20.73 17.73 -10.98
N ASN A 281 21.13 18.46 -9.93
CA ASN A 281 21.09 19.90 -9.86
C ASN A 281 22.30 20.39 -9.06
N PRO A 282 23.19 21.23 -9.64
CA PRO A 282 24.41 21.69 -8.97
C PRO A 282 24.17 22.41 -7.64
N ALA A 283 23.14 23.25 -7.55
CA ALA A 283 22.84 24.01 -6.33
C ALA A 283 22.37 23.08 -5.20
N ILE A 284 21.56 22.08 -5.53
CA ILE A 284 21.14 21.04 -4.58
C ILE A 284 22.33 20.16 -4.18
N ALA A 285 23.23 19.83 -5.10
CA ALA A 285 24.40 19.01 -4.82
C ALA A 285 25.36 19.67 -3.81
N GLU A 286 25.52 21.00 -3.86
CA GLU A 286 26.30 21.75 -2.86
C GLU A 286 25.68 21.62 -1.45
N VAL A 287 24.35 21.81 -1.34
CA VAL A 287 23.64 21.69 -0.06
C VAL A 287 23.68 20.26 0.46
N LEU A 288 23.46 19.26 -0.40
CA LEU A 288 23.47 17.85 0.00
C LEU A 288 24.80 17.43 0.65
N ARG A 289 25.94 17.97 0.19
CA ARG A 289 27.28 17.66 0.74
C ARG A 289 27.46 18.10 2.19
N VAL A 290 26.75 19.14 2.64
CA VAL A 290 26.87 19.68 4.01
C VAL A 290 25.81 19.14 4.97
N LEU A 291 24.87 18.33 4.48
CA LEU A 291 23.86 17.67 5.31
C LEU A 291 24.47 16.51 6.11
N PRO A 292 23.87 16.09 7.24
CA PRO A 292 24.35 14.95 8.01
C PRO A 292 24.37 13.64 7.20
N PRO A 293 25.30 12.70 7.46
CA PRO A 293 25.37 11.42 6.72
C PRO A 293 24.07 10.60 6.75
N ALA A 294 23.34 10.62 7.87
CA ALA A 294 22.04 9.96 8.01
C ALA A 294 20.96 10.55 7.09
N VAL A 295 21.08 11.83 6.74
CA VAL A 295 20.21 12.51 5.77
C VAL A 295 20.64 12.19 4.35
N GLN A 296 21.95 12.25 4.07
CA GLN A 296 22.51 11.94 2.75
C GLN A 296 22.15 10.52 2.30
N SER A 297 22.15 9.53 3.20
CA SER A 297 21.79 8.15 2.89
C SER A 297 20.32 7.96 2.46
N ARG A 298 19.48 8.97 2.66
CA ARG A 298 18.06 8.99 2.24
C ARG A 298 17.81 9.79 0.97
N VAL A 299 18.85 10.31 0.31
CA VAL A 299 18.72 11.06 -0.95
C VAL A 299 19.33 10.27 -2.09
N ARG A 300 18.51 9.98 -3.11
CA ARG A 300 18.96 9.39 -4.37
C ARG A 300 18.98 10.45 -5.46
N VAL A 301 20.18 10.78 -5.94
CA VAL A 301 20.38 11.66 -7.09
C VAL A 301 20.30 10.83 -8.37
N VAL A 302 19.51 11.28 -9.35
CA VAL A 302 19.33 10.61 -10.65
C VAL A 302 19.64 11.54 -11.80
N ALA A 303 20.30 11.03 -12.85
CA ALA A 303 20.60 11.82 -14.05
C ALA A 303 19.34 12.08 -14.90
N SER A 304 18.41 11.11 -14.94
CA SER A 304 17.15 11.18 -15.67
C SER A 304 15.98 10.69 -14.81
N LEU A 305 14.79 11.25 -15.06
CA LEU A 305 13.55 10.84 -14.42
C LEU A 305 12.86 9.67 -15.13
N GLU A 306 13.27 9.33 -16.36
CA GLU A 306 12.61 8.30 -17.18
C GLU A 306 12.60 6.93 -16.49
N ASP A 307 13.73 6.54 -15.88
CA ASP A 307 13.90 5.24 -15.19
C ASP A 307 13.88 5.36 -13.67
N ALA A 308 13.58 6.54 -13.13
CA ALA A 308 13.59 6.76 -11.69
C ALA A 308 12.36 6.11 -11.02
N ALA A 309 12.60 5.20 -10.09
CA ALA A 309 11.52 4.57 -9.31
C ALA A 309 11.06 5.49 -8.16
N PHE A 310 9.84 6.00 -8.23
CA PHE A 310 9.19 6.79 -7.18
C PHE A 310 7.68 6.57 -7.18
N ASP A 311 7.05 6.75 -6.02
CA ASP A 311 5.64 6.47 -5.73
C ASP A 311 4.87 7.68 -5.16
N ALA A 312 5.53 8.82 -4.97
CA ALA A 312 4.92 10.14 -4.81
C ALA A 312 5.78 11.26 -5.42
N VAL A 313 5.19 12.44 -5.65
CA VAL A 313 5.88 13.63 -6.16
C VAL A 313 5.54 14.86 -5.34
N LEU A 314 6.57 15.62 -4.98
CA LEU A 314 6.48 16.96 -4.42
C LEU A 314 7.01 17.96 -5.44
N HIS A 315 6.28 19.05 -5.65
CA HIS A 315 6.66 20.12 -6.56
C HIS A 315 6.58 21.48 -5.84
N HIS A 316 7.65 22.27 -5.96
CA HIS A 316 7.63 23.71 -5.67
C HIS A 316 8.01 24.46 -6.95
N GLY A 317 7.11 25.29 -7.44
CA GLY A 317 7.34 26.11 -8.62
C GLY A 317 6.08 26.76 -9.17
N ASP A 318 6.16 27.24 -10.41
CA ASP A 318 4.99 27.83 -11.08
C ASP A 318 3.98 26.77 -11.58
N SER A 319 2.78 27.25 -11.92
CA SER A 319 1.67 26.42 -12.37
C SER A 319 1.87 25.78 -13.74
N ASP A 320 2.65 26.40 -14.63
CA ASP A 320 2.90 25.86 -15.96
C ASP A 320 3.84 24.66 -15.89
N HIS A 321 4.88 24.76 -15.06
CA HIS A 321 5.78 23.65 -14.76
C HIS A 321 5.04 22.51 -14.04
N LEU A 322 4.18 22.83 -13.07
CA LEU A 322 3.35 21.81 -12.41
C LEU A 322 2.44 21.08 -13.40
N ARG A 323 1.79 21.81 -14.32
CA ARG A 323 0.94 21.21 -15.35
C ARG A 323 1.73 20.28 -16.26
N ALA A 324 2.88 20.73 -16.76
CA ALA A 324 3.74 19.92 -17.62
C ALA A 324 4.23 18.64 -16.91
N LEU A 325 4.60 18.75 -15.63
CA LEU A 325 4.97 17.61 -14.80
C LEU A 325 3.81 16.60 -14.66
N CYS A 326 2.61 17.07 -14.35
CA CYS A 326 1.42 16.21 -14.25
C CYS A 326 1.09 15.52 -15.57
N GLU A 327 1.18 16.22 -16.71
CA GLU A 327 0.95 15.64 -18.04
C GLU A 327 1.98 14.55 -18.39
N GLY A 328 3.25 14.76 -18.02
CA GLY A 328 4.30 13.76 -18.20
C GLY A 328 4.05 12.52 -17.34
N LEU A 329 3.73 12.71 -16.06
CA LEU A 329 3.45 11.62 -15.12
C LEU A 329 2.21 10.81 -15.52
N ALA A 330 1.18 11.46 -16.06
CA ALA A 330 -0.05 10.78 -16.51
C ALA A 330 0.19 9.83 -17.70
N ARG A 331 1.28 10.00 -18.46
CA ARG A 331 1.66 9.11 -19.57
C ARG A 331 2.60 7.99 -19.14
N ARG A 332 3.14 8.04 -17.92
CA ARG A 332 4.06 7.04 -17.40
C ARG A 332 3.31 5.72 -17.21
N ALA A 333 3.94 4.61 -17.60
CA ALA A 333 3.42 3.28 -17.34
C ALA A 333 3.57 2.91 -15.85
N GLY A 334 2.70 2.02 -15.36
CA GLY A 334 2.72 1.54 -13.99
C GLY A 334 1.73 2.26 -13.07
N PRO A 335 2.00 2.33 -11.76
CA PRO A 335 1.06 2.88 -10.79
C PRO A 335 0.88 4.39 -10.96
N ILE A 336 -0.33 4.87 -10.67
CA ILE A 336 -0.62 6.31 -10.63
C ILE A 336 0.13 6.91 -9.44
N VAL A 337 0.89 7.96 -9.71
CA VAL A 337 1.72 8.65 -8.71
C VAL A 337 1.03 9.95 -8.27
N GLY A 338 0.84 10.12 -6.96
CA GLY A 338 0.25 11.35 -6.42
C GLY A 338 1.22 12.54 -6.49
N VAL A 339 0.72 13.69 -6.95
CA VAL A 339 1.47 14.96 -6.99
C VAL A 339 0.94 15.94 -5.96
N GLN A 340 1.84 16.56 -5.19
CA GLN A 340 1.56 17.73 -4.36
C GLN A 340 2.34 18.92 -4.92
N GLY A 341 1.62 19.90 -5.49
CA GLY A 341 2.21 21.12 -6.04
C GLY A 341 2.00 22.31 -5.13
N LEU A 342 3.06 23.06 -4.86
CA LEU A 342 3.05 24.31 -4.12
C LEU A 342 3.79 25.40 -4.92
N PRO A 343 3.45 26.69 -4.73
CA PRO A 343 4.25 27.78 -5.28
C PRO A 343 5.64 27.83 -4.60
N TYR A 344 6.57 28.58 -5.17
CA TYR A 344 7.88 28.85 -4.53
C TYR A 344 7.72 29.34 -3.09
N GLY A 345 8.48 28.77 -2.16
CA GLY A 345 8.37 29.07 -0.72
C GLY A 345 7.07 28.60 -0.05
N GLY A 346 6.22 27.87 -0.77
CA GLY A 346 4.97 27.32 -0.27
C GLY A 346 5.18 26.41 0.94
N GLN A 347 4.17 26.34 1.80
CA GLN A 347 4.17 25.50 3.00
C GLN A 347 2.91 24.63 3.03
N GLY A 348 2.86 23.67 3.96
CA GLY A 348 1.67 22.83 4.14
C GLY A 348 1.65 21.58 3.26
N LEU A 349 2.82 20.98 3.03
CA LEU A 349 2.92 19.64 2.46
C LEU A 349 2.14 18.65 3.33
N ALA A 350 1.19 17.94 2.72
CA ALA A 350 0.32 17.01 3.43
C ALA A 350 1.04 15.66 3.60
N LEU A 351 1.45 15.35 4.83
CA LEU A 351 2.26 14.17 5.14
C LEU A 351 1.49 12.87 4.94
N GLU A 352 0.17 12.87 5.15
CA GLU A 352 -0.69 11.71 4.98
C GLU A 352 -0.69 11.18 3.54
N ARG A 353 -0.36 12.04 2.56
CA ARG A 353 -0.25 11.67 1.14
C ARG A 353 1.09 11.01 0.79
N LEU A 354 2.07 11.07 1.69
CA LEU A 354 3.39 10.44 1.56
C LEU A 354 3.47 9.11 2.34
N LEU A 355 2.36 8.68 2.94
CA LEU A 355 2.27 7.42 3.67
C LEU A 355 1.45 6.40 2.88
N ILE A 356 1.65 5.13 3.22
CA ILE A 356 0.88 3.98 2.80
C ILE A 356 0.16 3.43 4.01
N GLU A 357 -1.13 3.14 3.86
CA GLU A 357 -1.93 2.53 4.91
C GLU A 357 -1.93 1.00 4.72
N ARG A 358 -1.73 0.23 5.79
CA ARG A 358 -1.90 -1.24 5.77
C ARG A 358 -2.90 -1.68 6.82
N SER A 359 -3.80 -2.57 6.43
CA SER A 359 -4.76 -3.22 7.33
C SER A 359 -4.40 -4.70 7.46
N LEU A 360 -4.33 -5.20 8.68
CA LEU A 360 -4.09 -6.61 9.01
C LEU A 360 -5.26 -7.12 9.87
N SER A 361 -6.02 -8.08 9.36
CA SER A 361 -7.10 -8.74 10.08
C SER A 361 -6.75 -10.19 10.39
N VAL A 362 -6.64 -10.53 11.67
CA VAL A 362 -6.27 -11.86 12.14
C VAL A 362 -7.46 -12.52 12.80
N ASN A 363 -7.88 -13.68 12.29
CA ASN A 363 -8.85 -14.54 12.97
C ASN A 363 -8.17 -15.24 14.16
N THR A 364 -8.40 -14.73 15.37
CA THR A 364 -7.85 -15.29 16.61
C THR A 364 -8.61 -16.51 17.10
N ALA A 365 -9.79 -16.78 16.53
CA ALA A 365 -10.60 -17.97 16.81
C ALA A 365 -10.30 -19.16 15.87
N ALA A 366 -9.33 -19.03 14.95
CA ALA A 366 -8.99 -20.07 13.96
C ALA A 366 -8.54 -21.42 14.56
N ALA A 367 -8.15 -21.44 15.84
CA ALA A 367 -7.84 -22.65 16.59
C ALA A 367 -9.08 -23.44 17.05
N GLY A 368 -10.30 -22.91 16.85
CA GLY A 368 -11.56 -23.53 17.25
C GLY A 368 -12.18 -22.99 18.54
N GLY A 369 -11.68 -21.87 19.07
CA GLY A 369 -12.20 -21.22 20.27
C GLY A 369 -11.59 -19.83 20.46
N ASN A 370 -12.23 -19.00 21.29
CA ASN A 370 -11.75 -17.64 21.57
C ASN A 370 -11.22 -17.53 23.00
N ALA A 371 -9.89 -17.47 23.14
CA ALA A 371 -9.22 -17.38 24.44
C ALA A 371 -9.65 -16.16 25.26
N SER A 372 -9.92 -15.01 24.64
CA SER A 372 -10.31 -13.78 25.36
C SER A 372 -11.69 -13.88 25.99
N LEU A 373 -12.57 -14.74 25.46
CA LEU A 373 -13.89 -14.97 26.02
C LEU A 373 -13.87 -15.99 27.17
N MET A 374 -12.80 -16.79 27.29
CA MET A 374 -12.67 -17.75 28.40
C MET A 374 -12.43 -17.05 29.75
N THR A 375 -11.99 -15.79 29.73
CA THR A 375 -11.70 -15.00 30.94
C THR A 375 -12.83 -14.04 31.33
N ILE A 376 -13.94 -14.02 30.59
CA ILE A 376 -15.12 -13.17 30.87
C ILE A 376 -16.21 -14.07 31.43
N GLY A 377 -16.59 -13.87 32.69
CA GLY A 377 -17.57 -14.67 33.43
C GLY A 377 -18.46 -13.84 34.33
#